data_AF-A0A3N4B6I1-F1
#
_entry.id   AF-A0A3N4B6I1-F1
#
_cell.length_a   1.000
_cell.length_b   1.000
_cell.length_c   1.000
_cell.angle_alpha   90.00
_cell.angle_beta   90.00
_cell.angle_gamma   90.00
#
_symmetry.space_group_name_H-M   'P 1'
#
loop_
_entity.id
_entity.type
_entity.pdbx_description
1 polymer ?
#
loop_
_entity_poly.entity_id
_entity_poly.type
_entity_poly.pdbx_seq_one_letter_code
_entity_poly.pdbx_strand_id
1 'polypeptide(L)' 'MQTLSDLREILGKTMNGVLEGKYTVDQARAVAQVASEVNASARLEVDMARATDGDYKGSGFIEVDPKPHVRPALANNRQ' A
#
# COMPACT_ATOMS: atom_id res chain seq x y z
N MET A 1 -7.18 -11.78 4.63
CA MET A 1 -5.83 -11.25 4.32
C MET A 1 -5.96 -9.73 4.31
N GLN A 2 -4.92 -8.99 4.72
CA GLN A 2 -4.98 -7.55 5.03
C GLN A 2 -4.34 -6.74 3.89
N THR A 3 -5.07 -6.53 2.81
CA THR A 3 -4.63 -5.71 1.68
C THR A 3 -4.97 -4.24 1.91
N LEU A 4 -4.40 -3.35 1.08
CA LEU A 4 -4.75 -1.91 1.05
C LEU A 4 -6.26 -1.68 0.81
N SER A 5 -6.91 -2.59 0.07
CA SER A 5 -8.36 -2.57 -0.15
C SER A 5 -9.13 -2.83 1.14
N ASP A 6 -8.67 -3.80 1.95
CA ASP A 6 -9.28 -4.11 3.25
C ASP A 6 -9.11 -2.95 4.24
N LEU A 7 -7.95 -2.27 4.22
CA LEU A 7 -7.71 -1.08 5.02
C LEU A 7 -8.70 0.04 4.67
N ARG A 8 -8.94 0.27 3.38
CA ARG A 8 -9.91 1.27 2.90
C ARG A 8 -11.33 0.93 3.37
N GLU A 9 -11.71 -0.34 3.33
CA GLU A 9 -13.02 -0.80 3.79
C GLU A 9 -13.20 -0.57 5.31
N ILE A 10 -12.17 -0.89 6.10
CA ILE A 10 -12.17 -0.69 7.56
C ILE A 10 -12.31 0.79 7.89
N LEU A 11 -11.53 1.67 7.24
CA LEU A 11 -11.64 3.11 7.43
C LEU A 11 -13.04 3.66 7.12
N GLY A 12 -13.65 3.18 6.03
CA GLY A 12 -15.03 3.55 5.67
C GLY A 12 -16.03 3.11 6.74
N LYS A 13 -15.91 1.87 7.25
CA LYS A 13 -16.76 1.36 8.33
C LYS A 13 -16.58 2.15 9.62
N THR A 14 -15.34 2.51 9.98
CA THR A 14 -15.06 3.30 11.18
C THR A 14 -15.64 4.70 11.08
N MET A 15 -15.51 5.39 9.93
CA MET A 15 -16.15 6.69 9.71
C MET A 15 -17.67 6.62 9.87
N ASN A 16 -18.33 5.65 9.22
CA ASN A 16 -19.77 5.48 9.35
C ASN A 16 -20.18 5.16 10.79
N GLY A 17 -19.40 4.34 11.50
CA GLY A 17 -19.67 4.04 12.91
C GLY A 17 -19.52 5.24 13.84
N VAL A 18 -18.67 6.23 13.54
CA VAL A 18 -18.64 7.50 14.28
C VAL A 18 -19.88 8.33 14.01
N LEU A 19 -20.30 8.44 12.74
CA LEU A 19 -21.51 9.19 12.36
C LEU A 19 -22.78 8.59 12.99
N GLU A 20 -22.82 7.26 13.13
CA GLU A 20 -23.91 6.53 13.78
C GLU A 20 -23.81 6.52 15.32
N GLY A 21 -22.76 7.13 15.90
CA GLY A 21 -22.51 7.14 17.35
C GLY A 21 -22.10 5.79 17.94
N LYS A 22 -21.77 4.80 17.12
CA LYS A 22 -21.29 3.47 17.52
C LYS A 22 -19.82 3.47 17.98
N TYR A 23 -19.01 4.39 17.43
CA TYR A 23 -17.62 4.58 17.83
C TYR A 23 -17.39 5.99 18.34
N THR A 24 -16.50 6.13 19.32
CA THR A 24 -16.06 7.44 19.78
C THR A 24 -15.07 8.05 18.78
N VAL A 25 -14.94 9.37 18.82
CA VAL A 25 -13.96 10.09 17.99
C VAL A 25 -12.52 9.64 18.29
N ASP A 26 -12.22 9.30 19.55
CA ASP A 26 -10.90 8.82 19.96
C ASP A 26 -10.58 7.44 19.38
N GLN A 27 -11.56 6.54 19.36
CA GLN A 27 -11.43 5.23 18.71
C GLN A 27 -11.16 5.39 17.21
N ALA A 28 -11.88 6.29 16.54
CA ALA A 28 -11.65 6.56 15.12
C ALA A 28 -10.29 7.21 14.85
N ARG A 29 -9.81 8.08 15.75
CA ARG A 29 -8.47 8.67 15.66
C ARG A 29 -7.37 7.61 15.76
N ALA A 30 -7.52 6.64 16.67
CA ALA A 30 -6.57 5.53 16.79
C ALA A 30 -6.52 4.69 15.49
N VAL A 31 -7.69 4.36 14.92
CA VAL A 31 -7.75 3.62 13.63
C VAL A 31 -7.11 4.43 12.50
N ALA A 32 -7.34 5.74 12.44
CA ALA A 32 -6.75 6.62 11.43
C ALA A 32 -5.21 6.70 11.55
N GLN A 33 -4.67 6.70 12.78
CA GLN A 33 -3.23 6.68 13.02
C GLN A 33 -2.59 5.40 12.48
N VAL A 34 -3.16 4.24 12.83
CA VAL A 34 -2.68 2.93 12.33
C VAL A 34 -2.73 2.88 10.81
N ALA A 35 -3.81 3.36 10.19
CA ALA A 35 -3.91 3.39 8.74
C ALA A 35 -2.87 4.31 8.08
N SER A 36 -2.54 5.44 8.71
CA SER A 36 -1.48 6.34 8.24
C SER A 36 -0.10 5.67 8.27
N GLU A 37 0.23 4.95 9.34
CA GLU A 37 1.50 4.20 9.47
C GLU A 37 1.60 3.08 8.44
N VAL A 38 0.49 2.39 8.22
CA VAL A 38 0.39 1.35 7.19
C VAL A 38 0.63 1.94 5.80
N ASN A 39 0.00 3.07 5.47
CA ASN A 39 0.19 3.72 4.17
C ASN A 39 1.63 4.24 3.99
N ALA A 40 2.26 4.73 5.06
CA ALA A 40 3.66 5.14 5.04
C ALA A 40 4.59 3.94 4.76
N SER A 41 4.35 2.81 5.44
CA SER A 41 5.08 1.55 5.21
C SER A 41 4.90 1.06 3.78
N ALA A 42 3.67 1.16 3.27
CA ALA A 42 3.35 0.73 1.92
C ALA A 42 4.11 1.53 0.85
N ARG A 43 4.23 2.84 1.03
CA ARG A 43 5.01 3.70 0.14
C ARG A 43 6.50 3.33 0.13
N LEU A 44 7.06 3.03 1.30
CA LEU A 44 8.45 2.58 1.41
C LEU A 44 8.69 1.26 0.66
N GLU A 45 7.76 0.31 0.76
CA GLU A 45 7.86 -0.95 0.01
C GLU A 45 7.84 -0.74 -1.50
N VAL A 46 6.99 0.17 -2.01
CA VAL A 46 6.95 0.53 -3.43
C VAL A 46 8.26 1.20 -3.87
N ASP A 47 8.80 2.10 -3.05
CA ASP A 47 10.06 2.78 -3.34
C ASP A 47 11.23 1.78 -3.36
N MET A 48 11.25 0.81 -2.45
CA MET A 48 12.21 -0.29 -2.42
C MET A 48 12.06 -1.20 -3.65
N ALA A 49 10.84 -1.59 -4.02
CA ALA A 49 10.58 -2.40 -5.21
C ALA A 49 11.06 -1.69 -6.49
N ARG A 50 10.89 -0.37 -6.58
CA ARG A 50 11.41 0.44 -7.68
C ARG A 50 12.93 0.52 -7.68
N ALA A 51 13.56 0.67 -6.51
CA ALA A 51 15.01 0.79 -6.40
C ALA A 51 15.74 -0.52 -6.76
N THR A 52 15.08 -1.67 -6.58
CA THR A 52 15.65 -3.00 -6.87
C THR A 52 15.19 -3.58 -8.22
N ASP A 53 14.60 -2.77 -9.12
CA ASP A 53 14.04 -3.24 -10.40
C ASP A 53 13.10 -4.47 -10.27
N GLY A 54 12.32 -4.53 -9.19
CA GLY A 54 11.37 -5.62 -8.93
C GLY A 54 11.94 -6.89 -8.30
N ASP A 55 13.25 -6.95 -7.98
CA ASP A 55 13.85 -8.10 -7.27
C ASP A 55 13.47 -8.14 -5.76
N TYR A 56 12.97 -7.03 -5.23
CA TYR A 56 12.39 -6.98 -3.89
C TYR A 56 11.02 -7.65 -3.85
N LYS A 57 10.91 -8.76 -3.11
CA LYS A 57 9.68 -9.56 -2.99
C LYS A 57 8.64 -9.01 -2.01
N GLY A 58 8.90 -7.87 -1.36
CA GLY A 58 7.96 -7.26 -0.42
C GLY A 58 7.76 -8.06 0.86
N SER A 59 6.98 -7.51 1.79
CA SER A 59 6.53 -8.21 3.00
C SER A 59 5.31 -9.11 2.76
N GLY A 60 4.73 -9.06 1.54
CA GLY A 60 3.43 -9.64 1.22
C GLY A 60 2.23 -8.75 1.58
N PHE A 61 2.49 -7.56 2.12
CA PHE A 61 1.46 -6.58 2.49
C PHE A 61 0.85 -5.84 1.28
N ILE A 62 1.62 -5.70 0.20
CA ILE A 62 1.17 -5.20 -1.09
C ILE A 62 1.48 -6.25 -2.16
N GLU A 63 0.48 -6.61 -2.97
CA GLU A 63 0.71 -7.33 -4.21
C GLU A 63 1.38 -6.40 -5.22
N VAL A 64 2.72 -6.40 -5.22
CA VAL A 64 3.50 -5.80 -6.30
C VAL A 64 3.76 -6.87 -7.35
N ASP A 65 3.16 -6.77 -8.54
CA ASP A 65 3.48 -7.64 -9.69
C ASP A 65 4.95 -7.40 -10.05
N PRO A 66 5.86 -8.36 -9.81
CA PRO A 66 7.30 -8.16 -9.90
C PRO A 66 7.79 -8.15 -11.36
N LYS A 67 6.93 -7.80 -12.33
CA LYS A 67 7.34 -7.76 -13.73
C LYS A 67 8.35 -6.63 -13.92
N PRO A 68 9.61 -6.95 -14.29
CA PRO A 68 10.56 -5.93 -14.65
C PRO A 68 9.99 -5.13 -15.81
N HIS A 69 9.85 -3.82 -15.65
CA HIS A 69 9.59 -2.94 -16.80
C HIS A 69 10.88 -2.85 -17.60
N VAL A 70 11.10 -3.83 -18.49
CA VAL A 70 12.17 -3.75 -19.49
C VAL A 70 11.88 -2.53 -20.35
N ARG A 71 12.59 -1.42 -20.13
CA ARG A 71 12.49 -0.26 -21.01
C ARG A 71 12.99 -0.72 -22.40
N PRO A 72 12.18 -0.62 -23.47
CA PRO A 72 12.62 -0.96 -24.81
C PRO A 72 13.52 0.17 -25.33
N ALA A 73 14.74 0.23 -24.82
CA ALA A 73 15.82 1.01 -25.38
C ALA A 73 17.08 0.16 -25.21
N LEU A 74 17.84 -0.03 -26.31
CA LEU A 74 19.12 -0.74 -26.43
C LEU A 74 19.12 -2.11 -27.14
N ALA A 75 18.02 -2.58 -27.73
CA ALA A 75 18.04 -3.80 -28.57
C ALA A 75 18.47 -3.56 -30.04
N ASN A 76 18.74 -2.32 -30.46
CA ASN A 76 18.95 -2.01 -31.88
C ASN A 76 20.14 -1.08 -32.15
N ASN A 77 21.32 -1.43 -31.63
CA ASN A 77 22.60 -0.89 -32.10
C ASN A 77 23.73 -1.89 -31.86
N ARG A 78 23.76 -2.96 -32.65
CA ARG A 78 25.01 -3.64 -33.01
C ARG A 78 25.01 -3.82 -34.53
N GLN A 79 26.08 -3.30 -35.10
CA GLN A 79 26.46 -3.37 -36.52
C GLN A 79 26.46 -4.81 -37.03
#